data_AF-A0A5B2TAI0-F1
#
_entry.id   AF-A0A5B2TAI0-F1
#
_cell.length_a   1.000
_cell.length_b   1.000
_cell.length_c   1.000
_cell.angle_alpha   90.00
_cell.angle_beta   90.00
_cell.angle_gamma   90.00
#
_symmetry.space_group_name_H-M   'P 1'
#
loop_
_entity.id
_entity.type
_entity.pdbx_description
1 polymer ?
#
loop_
_entity_poly.entity_id
_entity_poly.type
_entity_poly.pdbx_seq_one_letter_code
_entity_poly.pdbx_strand_id
1 'polypeptide(L)'
;MGEFAIQYLGESPIYPGHPITISLLIMHRFSDLGAAKQTAENGFASALATPDIPGAGSEIAYALNLLERLAEGRFSLADAFETASIRWKENPLNVPADTIMAGQEQAKRLCDSFIAQAMEWLP
;
A
#
# COMPACT_ATOMS: atom_id res chain seq x y z
N MET A 1 3.78 0.21 16.94
CA MET A 1 3.17 0.04 15.60
C MET A 1 1.95 0.95 15.51
N GLY A 2 2.09 2.10 14.86
CA GLY A 2 1.00 3.07 14.71
C GLY A 2 1.49 4.50 14.45
N GLU A 3 2.56 4.93 15.13
CA GLU A 3 3.07 6.31 15.01
C GLU A 3 3.55 6.65 13.59
N PHE A 4 4.29 5.74 12.94
CA PHE A 4 4.69 5.93 11.54
C PHE A 4 3.47 6.08 10.62
N ALA A 5 2.50 5.17 10.69
CA ALA A 5 1.32 5.25 9.84
C ALA A 5 0.50 6.52 10.13
N ILE A 6 0.29 6.88 11.39
CA ILE A 6 -0.44 8.11 11.74
C ILE A 6 0.29 9.35 11.23
N GLN A 7 1.63 9.40 11.33
CA GLN A 7 2.43 10.52 10.85
C GLN A 7 2.21 10.78 9.35
N TYR A 8 2.18 9.73 8.53
CA TYR A 8 2.11 9.87 7.06
C TYR A 8 0.70 9.81 6.49
N LEU A 9 -0.24 9.16 7.18
CA LEU A 9 -1.64 9.11 6.75
C LEU A 9 -2.48 10.26 7.33
N GLY A 10 -2.06 10.86 8.44
CA GLY A 10 -2.86 11.83 9.20
C GLY A 10 -4.04 11.20 9.96
N GLU A 11 -4.20 9.89 9.89
CA GLU A 11 -5.24 9.12 10.57
C GLU A 11 -4.73 7.71 10.94
N SER A 12 -5.44 7.02 11.83
CA SER A 12 -5.11 5.64 12.19
C SER A 12 -5.31 4.70 10.98
N PRO A 13 -4.37 3.77 10.71
CA PRO A 13 -4.51 2.83 9.61
C PRO A 13 -5.60 1.80 9.91
N ILE A 14 -6.41 1.47 8.91
CA ILE A 14 -7.31 0.30 8.96
C ILE A 14 -6.50 -0.95 8.67
N TYR A 15 -6.47 -1.93 9.56
CA TYR A 15 -5.83 -3.23 9.31
C TYR A 15 -6.82 -4.20 8.64
N PRO A 16 -6.44 -4.98 7.61
CA PRO A 16 -5.08 -5.23 7.09
C PRO A 16 -4.55 -4.23 6.06
N GLY A 17 -5.21 -3.08 5.88
CA GLY A 17 -4.79 -2.00 4.98
C GLY A 17 -5.29 -2.21 3.56
N HIS A 18 -5.95 -1.20 3.02
CA HIS A 18 -6.22 -1.17 1.58
C HIS A 18 -4.88 -1.07 0.82
N PRO A 19 -4.69 -1.75 -0.32
CA PRO A 19 -3.41 -1.73 -1.04
C PRO A 19 -2.86 -0.34 -1.37
N ILE A 20 -3.72 0.64 -1.68
CA ILE A 20 -3.32 2.04 -1.89
C ILE A 20 -2.73 2.67 -0.62
N THR A 21 -3.37 2.46 0.53
CA THR A 21 -2.86 2.92 1.83
C THR A 21 -1.49 2.30 2.14
N ILE A 22 -1.36 0.99 1.90
CA ILE A 22 -0.09 0.27 2.10
C ILE A 22 0.97 0.79 1.12
N SER A 23 0.62 1.02 -0.15
CA SER A 23 1.53 1.55 -1.16
C SER A 23 2.07 2.93 -0.77
N LEU A 24 1.21 3.81 -0.25
CA LEU A 24 1.61 5.12 0.27
C LEU A 24 2.64 4.99 1.41
N LEU A 25 2.39 4.09 2.37
CA LEU A 25 3.33 3.84 3.47
C LEU A 25 4.65 3.24 2.99
N ILE A 26 4.63 2.37 1.98
CA ILE A 26 5.85 1.84 1.36
C ILE A 26 6.67 2.99 0.75
N MET A 27 6.04 3.88 -0.02
CA MET A 27 6.74 4.99 -0.67
C MET A 27 7.33 5.99 0.33
N HIS A 28 6.68 6.20 1.48
CA HIS A 28 7.27 7.01 2.56
C HIS A 28 8.40 6.30 3.32
N ARG A 29 8.39 4.97 3.36
CA ARG A 29 9.35 4.19 4.16
C ARG A 29 10.66 3.91 3.41
N PHE A 30 10.59 3.72 2.11
CA PHE A 30 11.70 3.31 1.26
C PHE A 30 12.06 4.40 0.26
N SER A 31 13.33 4.51 -0.11
CA SER A 31 13.80 5.50 -1.08
C SER A 31 13.23 5.28 -2.49
N ASP A 32 13.03 4.02 -2.86
CA ASP A 32 12.63 3.59 -4.19
C ASP A 32 12.11 2.14 -4.17
N LEU A 33 11.60 1.68 -5.30
CA LEU A 33 11.03 0.34 -5.45
C LEU A 33 12.06 -0.78 -5.26
N GLY A 34 13.32 -0.53 -5.64
CA GLY A 34 14.41 -1.47 -5.44
C GLY A 34 14.65 -1.73 -3.95
N ALA A 35 14.72 -0.66 -3.16
CA ALA A 35 14.86 -0.74 -1.71
C ALA A 35 13.66 -1.44 -1.06
N ALA A 36 12.42 -1.14 -1.49
CA ALA A 36 11.23 -1.79 -0.95
C ALA A 36 11.17 -3.30 -1.23
N LYS A 37 11.70 -3.73 -2.40
CA LYS A 37 11.71 -5.13 -2.84
C LYS A 37 12.97 -5.91 -2.47
N GLN A 38 14.02 -5.25 -2.00
CA GLN A 38 15.27 -5.91 -1.62
C GLN A 38 14.99 -7.02 -0.59
N THR A 39 15.58 -8.19 -0.80
CA THR A 39 15.44 -9.32 0.12
C THR A 39 16.11 -8.99 1.45
N ALA A 40 15.32 -9.00 2.53
CA ALA A 40 15.80 -8.86 3.89
C ALA A 40 16.41 -10.18 4.42
N GLU A 41 17.02 -10.13 5.60
CA GLU A 41 17.68 -11.29 6.24
C GLU A 41 16.75 -12.49 6.44
N ASN A 42 15.44 -12.25 6.57
CA ASN A 42 14.43 -13.28 6.73
C ASN A 42 13.95 -13.91 5.41
N GLY A 43 14.53 -13.52 4.26
CA GLY A 43 14.21 -14.06 2.94
C GLY A 43 12.98 -13.41 2.26
N PHE A 44 12.31 -12.46 2.92
CA PHE A 44 11.17 -11.72 2.35
C PHE A 44 11.61 -10.36 1.80
N ALA A 45 10.77 -9.73 0.97
CA ALA A 45 10.99 -8.34 0.56
C ALA A 45 11.03 -7.41 1.79
N SER A 46 11.86 -6.37 1.75
CA SER A 46 12.07 -5.47 2.90
C SER A 46 10.77 -4.84 3.41
N ALA A 47 9.82 -4.52 2.51
CA ALA A 47 8.51 -4.03 2.92
C ALA A 47 7.69 -5.07 3.73
N LEU A 48 7.81 -6.36 3.43
CA LEU A 48 7.18 -7.45 4.20
C LEU A 48 7.85 -7.67 5.56
N ALA A 49 9.15 -7.40 5.64
CA ALA A 49 9.93 -7.53 6.87
C ALA A 49 9.80 -6.28 7.78
N THR A 50 9.14 -5.21 7.34
CA THR A 50 9.08 -3.95 8.08
C THR A 50 7.85 -3.91 9.00
N PRO A 51 8.04 -3.86 10.33
CA PRO A 51 6.93 -3.92 11.29
C PRO A 51 6.05 -2.66 11.28
N ASP A 52 6.56 -1.54 10.76
CA ASP A 52 5.85 -0.26 10.75
C ASP A 52 4.85 -0.11 9.61
N ILE A 53 4.81 -1.06 8.66
CA ILE A 53 3.81 -1.11 7.61
C ILE A 53 2.66 -2.02 8.08
N PRO A 54 1.50 -1.47 8.46
CA PRO A 54 0.37 -2.21 9.01
C PRO A 54 -0.38 -2.92 7.88
N GLY A 55 0.22 -3.99 7.35
CA GLY A 55 -0.33 -4.77 6.25
C GLY A 55 -0.28 -6.26 6.52
N ALA A 56 -1.32 -7.00 6.11
CA ALA A 56 -1.18 -8.44 5.96
C ALA A 56 -0.20 -8.74 4.82
N GLY A 57 0.61 -9.80 4.94
CA GLY A 57 1.67 -10.11 3.97
C GLY A 57 1.18 -10.18 2.52
N SER A 58 -0.02 -10.69 2.26
CA SER A 58 -0.61 -10.71 0.92
C SER A 58 -0.93 -9.32 0.37
N GLU A 59 -1.36 -8.39 1.22
CA GLU A 59 -1.71 -7.03 0.81
C GLU A 59 -0.46 -6.18 0.61
N ILE A 60 0.59 -6.40 1.40
CA ILE A 60 1.92 -5.81 1.16
C ILE A 60 2.50 -6.33 -0.16
N ALA A 61 2.43 -7.65 -0.41
CA ALA A 61 2.91 -8.22 -1.67
C ALA A 61 2.15 -7.67 -2.88
N TYR A 62 0.83 -7.49 -2.74
CA TYR A 62 0.01 -6.90 -3.79
C TYR A 62 0.31 -5.40 -3.99
N ALA A 63 0.50 -4.63 -2.92
CA ALA A 63 0.94 -3.23 -3.00
C ALA A 63 2.28 -3.09 -3.72
N LEU A 64 3.26 -3.95 -3.43
CA LEU A 64 4.53 -3.98 -4.16
C LEU A 64 4.33 -4.29 -5.66
N ASN A 65 3.43 -5.21 -6.01
CA ASN A 65 3.14 -5.50 -7.42
C ASN A 65 2.43 -4.34 -8.13
N LEU A 66 1.55 -3.60 -7.44
CA LEU A 66 0.95 -2.38 -7.98
C LEU A 66 2.01 -1.33 -8.29
N LEU A 67 2.91 -1.05 -7.33
CA LEU A 67 4.01 -0.09 -7.51
C LEU A 67 4.95 -0.51 -8.65
N GLU A 68 5.21 -1.81 -8.79
CA GLU A 68 5.98 -2.35 -9.92
C GLU A 68 5.29 -2.10 -11.27
N ARG A 69 3.98 -2.36 -11.39
CA ARG A 69 3.24 -2.11 -12.64
C ARG A 69 3.18 -0.63 -12.99
N LEU A 70 3.12 0.25 -11.98
CA LEU A 70 3.23 1.69 -12.17
C LEU A 70 4.63 2.09 -12.68
N ALA A 71 5.70 1.59 -12.05
CA ALA A 71 7.07 1.86 -12.46
C ALA A 71 7.39 1.34 -13.88
N GLU A 72 6.75 0.25 -14.31
CA GLU A 72 6.88 -0.32 -15.66
C GLU A 72 6.00 0.39 -16.71
N GLY A 73 5.19 1.40 -16.32
CA GLY A 73 4.23 2.06 -17.19
C GLY A 73 3.09 1.17 -17.68
N ARG A 74 2.86 0.03 -17.01
CA ARG A 74 1.77 -0.91 -17.35
C ARG A 74 0.43 -0.45 -16.81
N PHE A 75 0.43 0.29 -15.70
CA PHE A 75 -0.73 0.93 -15.10
C PHE A 75 -0.55 2.45 -15.07
N SER A 76 -1.63 3.19 -15.30
CA SER A 76 -1.77 4.56 -14.83
C SER A 76 -2.09 4.58 -13.32
N LEU A 77 -1.96 5.74 -12.68
CA LEU A 77 -2.38 5.93 -11.28
C LEU A 77 -3.87 5.61 -11.08
N ALA A 78 -4.71 5.92 -12.08
CA ALA A 78 -6.12 5.57 -12.07
C ALA A 78 -6.34 4.05 -12.11
N ASP A 79 -5.62 3.35 -13.00
CA ASP A 79 -5.70 1.88 -13.12
C ASP A 79 -5.27 1.20 -11.81
N ALA A 80 -4.23 1.71 -11.16
CA ALA A 80 -3.76 1.19 -9.88
C ALA A 80 -4.81 1.35 -8.78
N PHE A 81 -5.46 2.52 -8.69
CA PHE A 81 -6.51 2.78 -7.70
C PHE A 81 -7.74 1.90 -7.94
N GLU A 82 -8.18 1.78 -9.19
CA GLU A 82 -9.32 0.96 -9.56
C GLU A 82 -9.06 -0.53 -9.29
N THR A 83 -7.93 -1.05 -9.76
CA THR A 83 -7.54 -2.46 -9.59
C THR A 83 -7.39 -2.82 -8.11
N ALA A 84 -6.78 -1.93 -7.31
CA ALA A 84 -6.71 -2.09 -5.86
C ALA A 84 -8.09 -2.14 -5.20
N SER A 85 -8.99 -1.23 -5.60
CA SER A 85 -10.35 -1.14 -5.06
C SER A 85 -11.19 -2.36 -5.43
N ILE A 86 -11.04 -2.90 -6.65
CA ILE A 86 -11.72 -4.13 -7.07
C ILE A 86 -11.26 -5.30 -6.21
N ARG A 87 -9.94 -5.52 -6.13
CA ARG A 87 -9.38 -6.61 -5.31
C ARG A 87 -9.81 -6.49 -3.84
N TRP A 88 -9.75 -5.30 -3.27
CA TRP A 88 -10.13 -5.09 -1.88
C TRP A 88 -11.58 -5.52 -1.62
N LYS A 89 -12.50 -5.20 -2.54
CA LYS A 89 -13.91 -5.62 -2.45
C LYS A 89 -14.13 -7.11 -2.62
N GLU A 90 -13.26 -7.81 -3.35
CA GLU A 90 -13.28 -9.29 -3.41
C GLU A 90 -12.96 -9.92 -2.05
N ASN A 91 -12.46 -9.13 -1.09
CA ASN A 91 -12.19 -9.52 0.29
C ASN A 91 -11.32 -10.79 0.38
N PRO A 92 -10.11 -10.79 -0.22
CA PRO A 92 -9.25 -11.97 -0.27
C PRO A 92 -8.80 -12.46 1.12
N LEU A 93 -8.92 -11.61 2.13
CA LEU A 93 -8.55 -11.89 3.52
C LEU A 93 -9.73 -12.25 4.43
N ASN A 94 -10.95 -12.31 3.88
CA ASN A 94 -12.18 -12.64 4.61
C ASN A 94 -12.37 -11.78 5.88
N VAL A 95 -12.11 -10.47 5.78
CA VAL A 95 -12.31 -9.51 6.88
C VAL A 95 -13.78 -9.06 6.95
N PRO A 96 -14.24 -8.51 8.10
CA PRO A 96 -15.61 -8.00 8.22
C PRO A 96 -15.97 -6.94 7.18
N ALA A 97 -17.24 -6.88 6.79
CA ALA A 97 -17.73 -5.91 5.80
C ALA A 97 -17.43 -4.45 6.20
N ASP A 98 -17.56 -4.13 7.49
CA ASP A 98 -17.24 -2.80 8.01
C ASP A 98 -15.76 -2.45 7.82
N THR A 99 -14.85 -3.43 7.93
CA THR A 99 -13.42 -3.24 7.65
C THR A 99 -13.18 -2.97 6.17
N ILE A 100 -13.89 -3.67 5.28
CA ILE A 100 -13.81 -3.42 3.83
C ILE A 100 -14.27 -2.00 3.51
N MET A 101 -15.41 -1.57 4.07
CA MET A 101 -15.92 -0.21 3.89
C MET A 101 -14.95 0.83 4.42
N ALA A 102 -14.49 0.70 5.67
CA ALA A 102 -13.57 1.64 6.29
C ALA A 102 -12.23 1.74 5.53
N GLY A 103 -11.68 0.61 5.09
CA GLY A 103 -10.45 0.58 4.29
C GLY A 103 -10.60 1.26 2.93
N GLN A 104 -11.75 1.05 2.26
CA GLN A 104 -12.07 1.70 0.99
C GLN A 104 -12.23 3.22 1.16
N GLU A 105 -12.88 3.67 2.23
CA GLU A 105 -13.06 5.09 2.53
C GLU A 105 -11.75 5.78 2.87
N GLN A 106 -10.90 5.13 3.68
CA GLN A 106 -9.53 5.59 3.97
C GLN A 106 -8.73 5.74 2.67
N ALA A 107 -8.73 4.72 1.80
CA ALA A 107 -8.02 4.79 0.53
C ALA A 107 -8.50 5.96 -0.36
N LYS A 108 -9.82 6.24 -0.38
CA LYS A 108 -10.37 7.38 -1.11
C LYS A 108 -9.87 8.72 -0.56
N ARG A 109 -9.81 8.88 0.77
CA ARG A 109 -9.29 10.10 1.40
C ARG A 109 -7.81 10.30 1.11
N LEU A 110 -7.04 9.21 0.99
CA LEU A 110 -5.60 9.22 0.73
C LEU A 110 -5.23 9.25 -0.76
N CYS A 111 -6.22 9.29 -1.67
CA CYS A 111 -5.98 9.20 -3.12
C CYS A 111 -5.03 10.29 -3.62
N ASP A 112 -5.26 11.54 -3.22
CA ASP A 112 -4.42 12.67 -3.65
C ASP A 112 -2.99 12.56 -3.10
N SER A 113 -2.83 12.15 -1.83
CA SER A 113 -1.53 11.90 -1.22
C SER A 113 -0.79 10.76 -1.92
N PHE A 114 -1.51 9.69 -2.27
CA PHE A 114 -0.95 8.57 -3.04
C PHE A 114 -0.47 9.03 -4.41
N ILE A 115 -1.28 9.80 -5.14
CA ILE A 115 -0.92 10.34 -6.46
C ILE A 115 0.32 11.21 -6.36
N ALA A 116 0.33 12.17 -5.44
CA ALA A 116 1.45 13.08 -5.24
C ALA A 116 2.74 12.32 -4.92
N GLN A 117 2.68 11.40 -3.95
CA GLN A 117 3.84 10.62 -3.54
C GLN A 117 4.33 9.69 -4.67
N ALA A 118 3.42 9.08 -5.43
CA ALA A 118 3.79 8.21 -6.54
C ALA A 118 4.48 8.98 -7.67
N MET A 119 4.04 10.22 -7.96
CA MET A 119 4.68 11.07 -8.96
C MET A 119 6.11 11.49 -8.59
N GLU A 120 6.42 11.59 -7.29
CA GLU A 120 7.77 11.92 -6.81
C GLU A 120 8.68 10.69 -6.68
N TRP A 121 8.10 9.54 -6.35
CA TRP A 121 8.84 8.34 -5.98
C TRP A 121 9.10 7.39 -7.14
N LEU A 122 8.22 7.38 -8.15
CA LEU A 122 8.39 6.58 -9.36
C LEU A 122 9.28 7.31 -10.37
N PRO A 123 10.11 6.58 -11.14
CA PRO A 123 11.05 7.15 -12.11
C PRO A 123 10.38 7.76 -13.36
#